data_AF-W0JUL7-F1
#
_entry.id   AF-W0JUL7-F1
#
_cell.length_a   1.000
_cell.length_b   1.000
_cell.length_c   1.000
_cell.angle_alpha   90.00
_cell.angle_beta   90.00
_cell.angle_gamma   90.00
#
_symmetry.space_group_name_H-M   'P 1'
#
loop_
_entity.id
_entity.type
_entity.pdbx_description
1 polymer ?
#
loop_
_entity_poly.entity_id
_entity_poly.type
_entity_poly.pdbx_seq_one_letter_code
_entity_poly.pdbx_strand_id
1 'polypeptide(L)'
;MADMVRIPSVNEDDEICDDLLTRDEALEMLEFLEKFEYASNRRITLLILWKTGMRMSGLRALELGDFDDGRPALELRHRPTTGTPLKNKEKSERETF
;
A
#
# COMPACT_ATOMS: atom_id res chain seq x y z
N MET A 1 5.39 -11.58 -36.49
CA MET A 1 6.34 -10.46 -36.35
C MET A 1 5.70 -9.45 -35.42
N ALA A 2 6.25 -9.26 -34.22
CA ALA A 2 5.77 -8.22 -33.32
C ALA A 2 6.22 -6.86 -33.86
N ASP A 3 5.25 -5.96 -34.04
CA ASP A 3 5.50 -4.59 -34.46
C ASP A 3 6.29 -3.88 -33.36
N MET A 4 7.46 -3.32 -33.70
CA MET A 4 8.29 -2.61 -32.72
C MET A 4 7.68 -1.25 -32.42
N VAL A 5 6.95 -1.16 -31.31
CA VAL A 5 6.46 0.11 -30.77
C VAL A 5 7.67 0.95 -30.35
N ARG A 6 7.89 2.08 -31.03
CA ARG A 6 8.86 3.09 -30.57
C ARG A 6 8.28 3.79 -29.34
N ILE A 7 8.86 3.53 -28.18
CA ILE A 7 8.57 4.30 -26.96
C ILE A 7 9.22 5.68 -27.13
N PRO A 8 8.47 6.79 -27.03
CA PRO A 8 9.06 8.12 -27.05
C PRO A 8 10.01 8.29 -25.86
N SER A 9 11.17 8.91 -26.08
CA SER A 9 12.04 9.30 -24.96
C SER A 9 11.42 10.51 -24.26
N VAL A 10 11.07 10.35 -23.00
CA VAL A 10 10.64 11.42 -22.11
C VAL A 10 11.86 11.96 -21.35
N ASN A 11 11.84 13.21 -20.91
CA ASN A 11 12.90 13.71 -20.04
C ASN A 11 12.79 13.05 -18.66
N GLU A 12 13.89 12.92 -17.93
CA GLU A 12 13.87 12.33 -16.56
C GLU A 12 12.90 13.06 -15.63
N ASP A 13 12.76 14.38 -15.79
CA ASP A 13 11.81 15.20 -15.01
C ASP A 13 10.35 14.85 -15.33
N ASP A 14 10.06 14.39 -16.55
CA ASP A 14 8.73 13.93 -16.98
C ASP A 14 8.42 12.49 -16.50
N GLU A 15 9.40 11.77 -15.93
CA GLU A 15 9.22 10.43 -15.34
C GLU A 15 8.80 10.46 -13.86
N ILE A 16 8.74 11.64 -13.24
CA ILE A 16 8.44 11.78 -11.81
C ILE A 16 6.95 12.09 -11.61
N CYS A 17 6.29 11.27 -10.79
CA CYS A 17 4.95 11.56 -10.28
C CYS A 17 5.10 12.25 -8.91
N ASP A 18 4.75 13.53 -8.85
CA ASP A 18 4.77 14.37 -7.65
C ASP A 18 3.37 14.51 -7.00
N ASP A 19 2.36 13.87 -7.58
CA ASP A 19 1.03 13.76 -7.00
C ASP A 19 1.11 13.11 -5.61
N LEU A 20 0.58 13.82 -4.62
CA LEU A 20 0.51 13.36 -3.25
C LEU A 20 -0.91 13.48 -2.73
N LEU A 21 -1.35 12.46 -1.99
CA LEU A 21 -2.55 12.58 -1.19
C LEU A 21 -2.26 13.52 -0.02
N THR A 22 -2.91 14.68 0.00
CA THR A 22 -2.76 15.64 1.09
C THR A 22 -3.45 15.15 2.35
N ARG A 23 -3.09 15.75 3.49
CA ARG A 23 -3.73 15.46 4.78
C ARG A 23 -5.23 15.70 4.75
N ASP A 24 -5.65 16.82 4.18
CA ASP A 24 -7.06 17.22 4.23
C ASP A 24 -7.89 16.31 3.33
N GLU A 25 -7.41 15.98 2.12
CA GLU A 25 -8.04 14.98 1.25
C GLU A 25 -8.15 13.62 1.93
N ALA A 26 -7.08 13.14 2.57
CA ALA A 26 -7.10 11.85 3.25
C ALA A 26 -8.14 11.80 4.38
N LEU A 27 -8.26 12.88 5.16
CA LEU A 27 -9.22 12.96 6.26
C LEU A 27 -10.66 13.03 5.75
N GLU A 28 -10.94 13.83 4.72
CA GLU A 28 -12.26 13.90 4.10
C GLU A 28 -12.69 12.55 3.51
N MET A 29 -11.77 11.87 2.81
CA MET A 29 -12.03 10.53 2.27
C MET A 29 -12.31 9.52 3.38
N LEU A 30 -11.52 9.52 4.46
CA LEU A 30 -11.72 8.60 5.58
C LEU A 30 -13.04 8.86 6.31
N GLU A 31 -13.42 10.13 6.52
CA GLU A 31 -14.70 10.49 7.14
C GLU A 31 -15.89 10.03 6.29
N PHE A 32 -15.83 10.28 4.97
CA PHE A 32 -16.85 9.80 4.04
C PHE A 32 -16.98 8.28 4.08
N LEU A 33 -15.86 7.56 3.98
CA LEU A 33 -15.84 6.10 3.98
C LEU A 33 -16.28 5.52 5.32
N GLU A 34 -15.98 6.17 6.44
CA GLU A 34 -16.47 5.76 7.76
C GLU A 34 -17.99 5.87 7.86
N LYS A 35 -18.57 6.95 7.34
CA LYS A 35 -20.00 7.20 7.41
C LYS A 35 -20.83 6.31 6.47
N PHE A 36 -20.33 6.06 5.26
CA PHE A 36 -21.12 5.44 4.19
C PHE A 36 -20.64 4.05 3.75
N GLU A 37 -19.38 3.72 3.99
CA GLU A 37 -18.74 2.46 3.57
C GLU A 37 -17.96 1.81 4.72
N TYR A 38 -18.55 1.80 5.91
CA TYR A 38 -17.88 1.32 7.12
C TYR A 38 -17.35 -0.11 6.93
N ALA A 39 -16.10 -0.32 7.39
CA ALA A 39 -15.36 -1.57 7.27
C ALA A 39 -15.27 -2.16 5.85
N SER A 40 -15.53 -1.38 4.80
CA SER A 40 -15.32 -1.84 3.42
C SER A 40 -13.84 -2.03 3.13
N ASN A 41 -13.51 -2.87 2.14
CA ASN A 41 -12.14 -3.03 1.66
C ASN A 41 -11.51 -1.69 1.28
N ARG A 42 -12.30 -0.76 0.71
CA ARG A 42 -11.85 0.58 0.31
C ARG A 42 -11.45 1.41 1.52
N ARG A 43 -12.28 1.44 2.57
CA ARG A 43 -11.98 2.12 3.84
C ARG A 43 -10.73 1.57 4.49
N ILE A 44 -10.67 0.25 4.66
CA ILE A 44 -9.55 -0.41 5.36
C ILE A 44 -8.24 -0.24 4.59
N THR A 45 -8.27 -0.35 3.25
CA THR A 45 -7.10 -0.10 2.40
C THR A 45 -6.57 1.31 2.58
N LEU A 46 -7.44 2.33 2.48
CA LEU A 46 -7.03 3.73 2.66
C LEU A 46 -6.48 3.97 4.07
N LEU A 47 -7.18 3.48 5.09
CA LEU A 47 -6.81 3.68 6.48
C LEU A 47 -5.42 3.11 6.79
N ILE A 48 -5.15 1.86 6.38
CA ILE A 48 -3.85 1.22 6.64
C ILE A 48 -2.73 1.94 5.89
N LEU A 49 -2.93 2.29 4.61
CA LEU A 49 -1.92 3.02 3.84
C LEU A 49 -1.64 4.40 4.44
N TRP A 50 -2.68 5.13 4.86
CA TRP A 50 -2.56 6.45 5.47
C TRP A 50 -1.84 6.40 6.83
N LYS A 51 -2.13 5.41 7.67
CA LYS A 51 -1.55 5.31 9.02
C LYS A 51 -0.11 4.81 9.02
N THR A 52 0.23 3.90 8.11
CA THR A 52 1.53 3.19 8.13
C THR A 52 2.52 3.73 7.11
N GLY A 53 2.06 4.43 6.07
CA GLY A 53 2.89 4.84 4.93
C GLY A 53 3.55 3.66 4.22
N MET A 54 3.03 2.44 4.37
CA MET A 54 3.59 1.26 3.72
C MET A 54 3.36 1.29 2.21
N ARG A 55 4.21 0.59 1.47
CA ARG A 55 3.99 0.38 0.03
C ARG A 55 2.76 -0.51 -0.16
N MET A 56 2.04 -0.35 -1.28
CA MET A 56 0.90 -1.21 -1.65
C MET A 56 1.23 -2.71 -1.61
N SER A 57 2.46 -3.08 -1.99
CA SER A 57 2.92 -4.48 -1.88
C SER A 57 3.01 -4.99 -0.45
N GLY A 58 3.28 -4.12 0.53
CA GLY A 58 3.24 -4.48 1.96
C GLY A 58 1.81 -4.77 2.41
N LEU A 59 0.85 -3.93 2.04
CA LEU A 59 -0.57 -4.15 2.33
C LEU A 59 -1.05 -5.49 1.75
N ARG A 60 -0.68 -5.77 0.49
CA ARG A 60 -1.04 -7.02 -0.18
C ARG A 60 -0.42 -8.27 0.46
N ALA A 61 0.69 -8.13 1.18
CA ALA A 61 1.39 -9.24 1.81
C ALA A 61 0.83 -9.64 3.18
N LEU A 62 -0.04 -8.81 3.77
CA LEU A 62 -0.65 -9.07 5.07
C LEU A 62 -1.57 -10.29 5.03
N GLU A 63 -1.42 -11.14 6.03
CA GLU A 63 -2.32 -12.27 6.32
C GLU A 63 -2.96 -12.10 7.71
N LEU A 64 -3.98 -12.90 8.02
CA LEU A 64 -4.74 -12.77 9.28
C LEU A 64 -3.86 -12.91 10.54
N GLY A 65 -2.77 -13.67 10.46
CA GLY A 65 -1.82 -13.86 11.56
C GLY A 65 -0.82 -12.71 11.74
N ASP A 66 -0.85 -11.70 10.88
CA ASP A 66 0.06 -10.55 10.94
C ASP A 66 -0.46 -9.43 11.85
N PHE A 67 -1.58 -9.63 12.54
CA PHE A 67 -2.09 -8.68 13.52
C PHE A 67 -1.79 -9.16 14.94
N ASP A 68 -0.99 -8.39 15.69
CA ASP A 68 -0.73 -8.62 17.12
C ASP A 68 -1.85 -7.92 17.93
N ASP A 69 -2.68 -8.70 18.62
CA ASP A 69 -3.80 -8.19 19.42
C ASP A 69 -3.37 -7.65 20.79
N GLY A 70 -2.22 -8.07 21.30
CA GLY A 70 -1.62 -7.60 22.54
C GLY A 70 -0.81 -6.31 22.36
N ARG A 71 -0.26 -6.09 21.17
CA ARG A 71 0.37 -4.84 20.73
C ARG A 71 -0.24 -4.49 19.39
N PRO A 72 -1.26 -3.61 19.32
CA PRO A 72 -2.04 -3.37 18.09
C PRO A 72 -1.10 -2.89 16.98
N ALA A 73 -0.64 -3.85 16.19
CA ALA A 73 0.42 -3.69 15.23
C ALA A 73 0.22 -4.68 14.09
N LEU A 74 0.61 -4.25 12.88
CA LEU A 74 0.66 -5.08 11.69
C LEU A 74 2.11 -5.51 11.42
N GLU A 75 2.31 -6.80 11.24
CA GLU A 75 3.61 -7.40 10.97
C GLU A 75 3.79 -7.66 9.47
N LEU A 76 4.71 -6.94 8.84
CA LEU A 76 5.07 -7.21 7.45
C LEU A 76 6.09 -8.35 7.42
N ARG A 77 5.70 -9.50 6.85
CA ARG A 77 6.54 -10.70 6.75
C ARG A 77 6.77 -11.10 5.30
N HIS A 78 8.00 -11.49 4.95
CA HIS A 78 8.32 -11.96 3.62
C HIS A 78 7.96 -13.44 3.46
N ARG A 79 6.98 -13.73 2.60
CA ARG A 79 6.56 -15.10 2.28
C ARG A 79 6.84 -15.41 0.80
N PRO A 80 8.05 -15.86 0.43
CA PRO A 80 8.41 -16.09 -0.97
C PRO A 80 7.63 -17.25 -1.62
N THR A 81 7.06 -18.15 -0.83
CA THR A 81 6.44 -19.39 -1.31
C THR A 81 4.91 -19.37 -1.36
N THR A 82 4.25 -18.38 -0.73
CA THR A 82 2.78 -18.35 -0.57
C THR A 82 2.06 -17.43 -1.55
N GLY A 83 2.79 -16.81 -2.50
CA GLY A 83 2.22 -15.90 -3.50
C GLY A 83 1.97 -14.47 -3.00
N THR A 84 2.29 -14.18 -1.73
CA THR A 84 2.23 -12.86 -1.08
C THR A 84 3.61 -12.32 -0.67
N PRO A 85 4.65 -12.35 -1.54
CA PRO A 85 5.98 -11.88 -1.16
C PRO A 85 6.04 -10.35 -1.05
N LEU A 86 6.76 -9.86 -0.04
CA LEU A 86 7.20 -8.46 -0.01
C LEU A 86 8.11 -8.14 -1.20
N LYS A 87 7.86 -6.98 -1.85
CA LYS A 87 8.62 -6.52 -3.04
C LYS A 87 10.13 -6.46 -2.79
N ASN A 88 10.54 -5.97 -1.61
CA ASN A 88 11.96 -5.86 -1.23
C ASN A 88 12.39 -6.97 -0.27
N LYS A 89 11.65 -8.09 -0.24
CA LYS A 89 11.95 -9.27 0.57
C LYS A 89 12.14 -8.93 2.06
N GLU A 90 13.11 -9.56 2.71
CA GLU A 90 13.43 -9.43 4.13
C GLU A 90 13.73 -7.98 4.53
N LYS A 91 14.24 -7.16 3.59
CA LYS A 91 14.52 -5.73 3.85
C LYS A 91 13.28 -4.89 4.11
N SER A 92 12.10 -5.41 3.78
CA SER A 92 10.82 -4.75 4.03
C SER A 92 10.07 -5.33 5.24
N GLU A 93 10.65 -6.30 5.94
CA GLU A 93 10.04 -6.82 7.17
C GLU A 93 10.14 -5.81 8.31
N ARG A 94 9.03 -5.58 8.99
CA ARG A 94 8.91 -4.64 10.11
C ARG A 94 7.55 -4.76 10.79
N GLU A 95 7.48 -4.28 12.03
CA GLU A 95 6.23 -4.02 12.76
C GLU A 95 5.78 -2.57 12.48
N THR A 96 4.48 -2.37 12.28
CA THR A 96 3.85 -1.04 12.13
C THR A 96 2.57 -0.98 12.97
N PHE A 97 2.06 0.21 13.24
CA PHE A 97 1.08 0.52 14.31
C PHE A 97 -0.38 0.46 13.84
#